data_AF-A0A6B3H2Y6-F1
#
_entry.id   AF-A0A6B3H2Y6-F1
#
_cell.length_a   1.000
_cell.length_b   1.000
_cell.length_c   1.000
_cell.angle_alpha   90.00
_cell.angle_beta   90.00
_cell.angle_gamma   90.00
#
_symmetry.space_group_name_H-M   'P 1'
#
loop_
_entity.id
_entity.type
_entity.pdbx_description
1 polymer ?
#
loop_
_entity_poly.entity_id
_entity_poly.type
_entity_poly.pdbx_seq_one_letter_code
_entity_poly.pdbx_strand_id
1 'polypeptide(L)' 'VNPDNTWFDRIVPCGIRDAGVTSLSNELGREITIEEVLPVAEKHLRDILENAELAPRMVERPKAAAPA' A
#
# COMPACT_ATOMS: atom_id res chain seq x y z
N VAL A 1 -9.44 3.77 -3.78
CA VAL A 1 -10.75 4.44 -3.92
C VAL A 1 -10.93 4.79 -5.40
N ASN A 2 -12.06 4.39 -5.99
CA ASN A 2 -12.49 4.47 -7.41
C ASN A 2 -11.47 4.36 -8.59
N PRO A 3 -10.34 3.61 -8.53
CA PRO A 3 -9.51 3.45 -9.72
C PRO A 3 -10.18 2.48 -10.72
N ASP A 4 -9.76 2.57 -11.98
CA ASP A 4 -9.98 1.49 -12.94
C ASP A 4 -9.05 0.31 -12.59
N ASN A 5 -9.63 -0.75 -12.01
CA ASN A 5 -8.88 -1.92 -11.57
C ASN A 5 -8.29 -2.75 -12.74
N THR A 6 -8.74 -2.53 -13.99
CA THR A 6 -8.22 -3.29 -15.15
C THR A 6 -6.77 -2.96 -15.49
N TRP A 7 -6.22 -1.86 -14.94
CA TRP A 7 -4.79 -1.55 -15.06
C TRP A 7 -3.90 -2.55 -14.32
N PHE A 8 -4.41 -3.18 -13.26
CA PHE A 8 -3.64 -4.17 -12.50
C PHE A 8 -3.50 -5.50 -13.25
N ASP A 9 -4.37 -5.80 -14.23
CA ASP A 9 -4.28 -7.00 -15.08
C ASP A 9 -3.05 -6.98 -16.00
N ARG A 10 -2.39 -5.82 -16.14
CA ARG A 10 -1.24 -5.63 -17.03
C ARG A 10 0.11 -5.81 -16.34
N ILE A 11 0.12 -6.06 -15.02
CA ILE A 11 1.33 -6.16 -14.20
C ILE A 11 1.21 -7.34 -13.22
N VAL A 12 2.32 -7.67 -12.54
CA VAL A 12 2.30 -8.55 -11.36
C VAL A 12 2.37 -7.65 -10.10
N PRO A 13 1.24 -7.26 -9.49
CA PRO A 13 1.23 -6.32 -8.37
C PRO A 13 1.92 -6.93 -7.16
N CYS A 14 2.86 -6.18 -6.57
CA CYS A 14 3.65 -6.62 -5.42
C CYS A 14 4.41 -7.96 -5.61
N GLY A 15 4.54 -8.46 -6.85
CA GLY A 15 5.11 -9.79 -7.12
C GLY A 15 4.17 -10.97 -6.85
N ILE A 16 2.90 -10.72 -6.50
CA ILE A 16 1.90 -11.72 -6.16
C ILE A 16 1.11 -12.10 -7.42
N ARG A 17 0.91 -13.39 -7.65
CA ARG A 17 0.36 -13.92 -8.92
C ARG A 17 -1.00 -14.59 -8.78
N ASP A 18 -1.36 -14.99 -7.56
CA ASP A 18 -2.50 -15.82 -7.22
C ASP A 18 -3.58 -15.06 -6.44
N ALA A 19 -3.50 -13.73 -6.42
CA ALA A 19 -4.48 -12.85 -5.78
C ALA A 19 -4.85 -11.68 -6.71
N GLY A 20 -6.10 -11.22 -6.59
CA GLY A 20 -6.60 -10.03 -7.28
C GLY A 20 -6.46 -8.76 -6.45
N VAL A 21 -6.92 -7.65 -7.03
CA VAL A 21 -7.03 -6.34 -6.36
C VAL A 21 -8.50 -5.91 -6.28
N THR A 22 -8.82 -4.99 -5.38
CA THR A 22 -10.15 -4.38 -5.27
C THR A 22 -10.06 -2.90 -4.90
N SER A 23 -11.20 -2.21 -4.88
CA SER A 23 -11.33 -0.81 -4.48
C SER A 23 -12.54 -0.63 -3.57
N LEU A 24 -12.55 0.43 -2.74
CA LEU A 24 -13.72 0.74 -1.91
C LEU A 24 -15.02 0.86 -2.72
N SER A 25 -14.94 1.41 -3.94
CA SER A 25 -16.11 1.56 -4.80
C SER A 25 -16.63 0.23 -5.31
N ASN A 26 -15.73 -0.71 -5.63
CA ASN A 26 -16.11 -2.07 -6.01
C ASN A 26 -16.72 -2.83 -4.84
N GLU A 27 -16.10 -2.77 -3.66
CA GLU A 27 -16.58 -3.47 -2.46
C GLU A 27 -17.95 -2.95 -1.97
N LEU A 28 -18.18 -1.64 -2.05
CA LEU A 28 -19.41 -1.02 -1.56
C LEU A 28 -20.50 -0.89 -2.64
N GLY A 29 -20.19 -1.25 -3.89
CA GLY A 29 -21.13 -1.16 -5.01
C GLY A 29 -21.60 0.26 -5.34
N ARG A 30 -20.86 1.29 -4.91
CA ARG A 30 -21.16 2.70 -5.17
C ARG A 30 -19.89 3.49 -5.42
N GLU A 31 -20.04 4.63 -6.07
CA GLU A 31 -18.93 5.57 -6.22
C GLU A 31 -18.49 6.08 -4.84
N ILE A 32 -17.18 6.14 -4.64
CA ILE A 32 -16.53 6.64 -3.43
C ILE A 32 -15.46 7.59 -3.92
N THR A 33 -15.57 8.86 -3.57
CA THR A 33 -14.63 9.90 -4.00
C THR A 33 -13.40 9.96 -3.09
N ILE A 34 -12.34 10.64 -3.56
CA ILE A 34 -11.17 10.91 -2.72
C ILE A 34 -11.54 11.85 -1.57
N GLU A 35 -12.40 12.82 -1.83
CA GLU A 35 -12.91 13.80 -0.88
C GLU A 35 -13.64 13.14 0.29
N GLU A 36 -14.42 12.08 0.04
CA GLU A 36 -15.08 11.29 1.10
C GLU A 36 -14.09 10.61 2.05
N VAL A 37 -12.98 10.08 1.52
CA VAL A 37 -12.05 9.26 2.33
C VAL A 37 -10.94 10.05 2.98
N LEU A 38 -10.60 11.23 2.43
CA LEU A 38 -9.51 12.06 2.90
C LEU A 38 -9.58 12.35 4.42
N PRO A 39 -10.70 12.85 5.00
CA PRO A 39 -10.74 13.15 6.43
C PRO A 39 -10.61 11.90 7.32
N VAL A 40 -11.05 10.73 6.84
CA VAL A 40 -10.94 9.46 7.58
C VAL A 40 -9.49 8.97 7.58
N ALA A 41 -8.84 8.98 6.41
CA ALA A 41 -7.45 8.60 6.27
C ALA A 41 -6.52 9.50 7.10
N GLU A 42 -6.72 10.83 7.04
CA GLU A 42 -5.93 11.80 7.81
C GLU A 42 -6.04 11.57 9.32
N LYS A 43 -7.26 11.35 9.83
CA LYS A 43 -7.48 11.06 11.25
C LYS A 43 -6.70 9.81 11.67
N HIS A 44 -6.87 8.70 10.97
CA HIS A 44 -6.21 7.45 11.35
C HIS A 44 -4.70 7.50 11.19
N LEU A 45 -4.18 8.18 10.16
CA LEU A 45 -2.74 8.39 10.01
C LEU A 45 -2.18 9.21 11.19
N ARG A 46 -2.88 10.27 11.62
CA ARG A 46 -2.48 11.04 12.80
C ARG A 46 -2.45 10.17 14.05
N ASP A 47 -3.54 9.46 14.32
CA ASP A 47 -3.68 8.61 15.51
C ASP A 47 -2.54 7.58 15.62
N ILE A 48 -2.12 7.00 14.49
CA ILE A 48 -1.05 6.00 14.44
C ILE A 48 0.33 6.64 14.57
N LEU A 49 0.59 7.73 13.85
CA LEU A 49 1.94 8.29 13.73
C LEU A 49 2.33 9.23 14.88
N GLU A 50 1.37 9.83 15.58
CA GLU A 50 1.64 10.79 16.67
C GLU A 50 2.47 10.17 17.80
N ASN A 51 2.30 8.88 18.06
CA ASN A 51 3.00 8.16 19.14
C ASN A 51 3.87 7.01 18.63
N ALA A 52 4.18 6.99 17.33
CA ALA A 52 4.98 5.91 16.75
C ALA A 52 6.46 6.05 17.14
N GLU A 53 7.04 5.00 17.71
CA GLU A 53 8.50 4.86 17.79
C GLU A 53 9.05 4.54 16.40
N LEU A 54 9.61 5.56 15.72
CA LEU A 54 10.16 5.40 14.39
C LEU A 54 11.52 4.70 14.45
N ALA A 55 11.59 3.46 13.94
CA ALA A 55 12.84 2.73 13.78
C ALA A 55 13.36 2.85 12.34
N PRO A 56 14.68 3.07 12.13
CA PRO A 56 15.26 3.02 10.81
C PRO A 56 15.16 1.60 10.23
N ARG A 57 14.97 1.51 8.91
CA ARG A 57 15.04 0.23 8.22
C ARG A 57 16.46 -0.34 8.35
N MET A 58 16.58 -1.51 8.96
CA MET A 58 17.80 -2.29 8.96
C MET A 58 18.09 -2.76 7.53
N VAL A 59 19.21 -2.31 6.96
CA VAL A 59 19.70 -2.76 5.65
C VAL A 59 20.86 -3.71 5.89
N GLU A 60 20.66 -5.00 5.59
CA GLU A 60 21.78 -5.96 5.58
C GLU A 60 22.76 -5.58 4.48
N ARG A 61 24.01 -5.29 4.86
CA ARG A 61 25.09 -5.10 3.89
C ARG A 61 25.60 -6.48 3.46
N PRO A 62 25.75 -6.77 2.15
CA PRO A 62 26.32 -8.03 1.72
C PRO A 62 27.74 -8.19 2.29
N LYS A 63 28.03 -9.38 2.82
CA LYS A 63 29.38 -9.76 3.26
C LYS A 63 30.30 -9.68 2.04
N ALA A 64 31.40 -8.93 2.14
CA ALA A 64 32.41 -8.87 1.08
C ALA A 64 32.83 -10.29 0.68
N ALA A 65 32.75 -10.61 -0.61
CA ALA A 65 33.17 -11.90 -1.12
C ALA A 65 34.63 -12.16 -0.75
N ALA A 66 34.92 -13.34 -0.22
CA ALA A 66 36.29 -13.77 0.03
C ALA A 66 37.04 -13.85 -1.33
N PRO A 67 38.33 -13.45 -1.38
CA PRO A 67 39.11 -13.59 -2.60
C PRO A 67 39.21 -15.06 -3.02
N ALA A 68 39.24 -15.28 -4.34
CA ALA A 68 39.35 -16.59 -4.98
C ALA A 68 40.65 -17.33 -4.65
#